data_AF-A0A7S1S391-F1
#
_entry.id   AF-A0A7S1S391-F1
#
_cell.length_a   1.000
_cell.length_b   1.000
_cell.length_c   1.000
_cell.angle_alpha   90.00
_cell.angle_beta   90.00
_cell.angle_gamma   90.00
#
_symmetry.space_group_name_H-M   'P 1'
#
loop_
_entity.id
_entity.type
_entity.pdbx_description
1 polymer ?
#
loop_
_entity_poly.entity_id
_entity_poly.type
_entity_poly.pdbx_seq_one_letter_code
_entity_poly.pdbx_strand_id
1 'polypeptide(L)'
;NVAASPLLALAGVQPARAEVLRLKLAPLKQDYRDEVVAAATALREALVAEQEAGDDKLSLEAEVELGAKEQKAGRLLKQYGVRYIAGLSDDDPLRSNPVYFFMEKAMGLFKYAADEENNIPKYRKELITKLDQILMYVEKAGVA
;
A
#
# COMPACT_ATOMS: atom_id res chain seq x y z
N ASN A 1 31.60 -19.08 -52.61
CA ASN A 1 30.96 -19.94 -51.59
C ASN A 1 30.41 -19.08 -50.48
N VAL A 2 29.08 -19.06 -50.39
CA VAL A 2 28.26 -18.44 -49.34
C VAL A 2 28.15 -19.41 -48.16
N ALA A 3 28.27 -18.90 -46.92
CA ALA A 3 27.67 -19.38 -45.65
C ALA A 3 28.55 -18.88 -44.49
N ALA A 4 28.09 -18.45 -43.31
CA ALA A 4 26.77 -18.09 -42.79
C ALA A 4 27.00 -17.37 -41.44
N SER A 5 26.15 -16.38 -41.17
CA SER A 5 25.74 -15.73 -39.90
C SER A 5 26.51 -15.96 -38.57
N PRO A 6 26.84 -14.87 -37.84
CA PRO A 6 26.91 -14.87 -36.38
C PRO A 6 25.52 -14.54 -35.82
N LEU A 7 24.76 -15.57 -35.46
CA LEU A 7 23.57 -15.46 -34.62
C LEU A 7 23.78 -16.41 -33.46
N LEU A 8 24.10 -15.89 -32.26
CA LEU A 8 23.72 -16.42 -30.94
C LEU A 8 24.49 -15.70 -29.82
N ALA A 9 23.80 -14.75 -29.18
CA ALA A 9 23.89 -14.33 -27.78
C ALA A 9 23.11 -13.00 -27.68
N LEU A 10 21.83 -13.00 -28.04
CA LEU A 10 20.74 -13.06 -27.06
C LEU A 10 21.00 -12.18 -25.82
N ALA A 11 20.41 -10.98 -25.90
CA ALA A 11 19.60 -10.42 -24.83
C ALA A 11 20.28 -10.25 -23.46
N GLY A 12 21.21 -9.30 -23.38
CA GLY A 12 21.55 -8.60 -22.13
C GLY A 12 20.48 -7.61 -21.68
N VAL A 13 19.19 -7.93 -21.86
CA VAL A 13 18.06 -7.10 -21.41
C VAL A 13 17.66 -7.56 -20.01
N GLN A 14 18.31 -6.96 -19.01
CA GLN A 14 17.78 -6.63 -17.68
C GLN A 14 16.96 -7.74 -16.97
N PRO A 15 17.56 -8.56 -16.07
CA PRO A 15 16.79 -9.50 -15.24
C PRO A 15 15.92 -8.81 -14.17
N ALA A 16 16.06 -7.50 -13.93
CA ALA A 16 15.40 -6.82 -12.81
C ALA A 16 13.87 -6.74 -12.88
N ARG A 17 13.25 -6.91 -14.05
CA ARG A 17 11.78 -6.87 -14.20
C ARG A 17 11.11 -8.24 -14.16
N ALA A 18 11.85 -9.32 -14.42
CA ALA A 18 11.28 -10.67 -14.46
C ALA A 18 11.24 -11.35 -13.08
N GLU A 19 12.04 -10.88 -12.13
CA GLU A 19 12.15 -11.47 -10.79
C GLU A 19 10.98 -11.07 -9.86
N VAL A 20 10.19 -10.05 -10.23
CA VAL A 20 9.02 -9.57 -9.49
C VAL A 20 7.83 -10.56 -9.54
N LEU A 21 7.81 -11.47 -10.52
CA LEU A 21 6.68 -12.39 -10.75
C LEU A 21 6.80 -13.76 -10.06
N ARG A 22 7.85 -13.99 -9.26
CA ARG A 22 8.05 -15.22 -8.48
C ARG A 22 8.13 -15.02 -6.96
N LEU A 23 7.62 -13.90 -6.45
CA LEU A 23 7.23 -13.84 -5.04
C LEU A 23 6.03 -14.78 -4.86
N LYS A 24 6.30 -16.03 -4.46
CA LYS A 24 5.26 -16.84 -3.83
C LYS A 24 4.79 -16.04 -2.61
N LEU A 25 3.64 -15.39 -2.73
CA LEU A 25 3.01 -14.70 -1.62
C LEU A 25 2.69 -15.78 -0.59
N ALA A 26 3.51 -15.86 0.45
CA ALA A 26 3.21 -16.74 1.56
C ALA A 26 1.84 -16.34 2.10
N PRO A 27 0.96 -17.31 2.37
CA PRO A 27 -0.37 -17.02 2.84
C PRO A 27 -0.31 -16.27 4.18
N LEU A 28 -1.25 -15.35 4.37
CA LEU A 28 -1.26 -14.47 5.54
C LEU A 28 -1.98 -15.15 6.70
N LYS A 29 -1.53 -14.88 7.92
CA LYS A 29 -2.35 -15.16 9.11
C LYS A 29 -3.64 -14.34 9.01
N GLN A 30 -4.78 -14.95 9.31
CA GLN A 30 -6.10 -14.31 9.21
C GLN A 30 -6.15 -12.95 9.92
N ASP A 31 -5.71 -12.89 11.17
CA ASP A 31 -5.71 -11.63 11.94
C ASP A 31 -4.89 -10.52 11.26
N TYR A 32 -3.72 -10.85 10.72
CA TYR A 32 -2.89 -9.89 10.02
C TYR A 32 -3.56 -9.42 8.73
N ARG A 33 -4.12 -10.34 7.95
CA ARG A 33 -4.88 -10.01 6.74
C ARG A 33 -6.00 -9.03 7.06
N ASP A 34 -6.82 -9.34 8.06
CA ASP A 34 -8.01 -8.56 8.37
C ASP A 34 -7.64 -7.15 8.85
N GLU A 35 -6.55 -7.03 9.62
CA GLU A 35 -6.04 -5.72 10.03
C GLU A 35 -5.44 -4.91 8.88
N VAL A 36 -4.71 -5.53 7.96
CA VAL A 36 -4.23 -4.86 6.74
C VAL A 36 -5.41 -4.38 5.90
N VAL A 37 -6.41 -5.25 5.66
CA VAL A 37 -7.60 -4.89 4.89
C VAL A 37 -8.35 -3.75 5.54
N ALA A 38 -8.58 -3.81 6.86
CA ALA A 38 -9.29 -2.78 7.59
C ALA A 38 -8.55 -1.43 7.52
N ALA A 39 -7.25 -1.42 7.80
CA ALA A 39 -6.45 -0.19 7.79
C ALA A 39 -6.31 0.41 6.38
N ALA A 40 -5.97 -0.42 5.39
CA ALA A 40 -5.79 0.04 4.01
C ALA A 40 -7.09 0.54 3.39
N THR A 41 -8.20 -0.17 3.63
CA THR A 41 -9.52 0.24 3.13
C THR A 41 -9.96 1.55 3.77
N ALA A 42 -9.84 1.70 5.09
CA ALA A 42 -10.26 2.92 5.77
C ALA A 42 -9.47 4.16 5.32
N LEU A 43 -8.14 4.04 5.17
CA LEU A 43 -7.33 5.14 4.65
C LEU A 43 -7.70 5.47 3.20
N ARG A 44 -7.90 4.44 2.36
CA ARG A 44 -8.32 4.64 0.98
C ARG A 44 -9.66 5.35 0.88
N GLU A 45 -10.66 4.93 1.67
CA GLU A 45 -11.98 5.55 1.74
C GLU A 45 -11.91 7.03 2.14
N ALA A 46 -11.08 7.36 3.14
CA ALA A 46 -10.87 8.74 3.56
C ALA A 46 -10.24 9.59 2.45
N LEU A 47 -9.17 9.10 1.82
CA LEU A 47 -8.49 9.82 0.73
C LEU A 47 -9.36 9.98 -0.51
N VAL A 48 -10.20 8.99 -0.83
CA VAL A 48 -11.16 9.10 -1.95
C VAL A 48 -12.25 10.12 -1.63
N ALA A 49 -12.80 10.09 -0.41
CA ALA A 49 -13.80 11.07 0.02
C ALA A 49 -13.24 12.50 0.01
N GLU A 50 -12.00 12.69 0.47
CA GLU A 50 -11.29 13.98 0.39
C GLU A 50 -11.04 14.40 -1.07
N GLN A 51 -10.77 13.46 -1.97
CA GLN A 51 -10.63 13.73 -3.40
C GLN A 51 -11.94 14.18 -4.05
N GLU A 52 -13.05 13.54 -3.69
CA GLU A 52 -14.39 13.83 -4.20
C GLU A 52 -14.93 15.15 -3.64
N ALA A 53 -14.55 15.50 -2.40
CA ALA A 53 -14.86 16.77 -1.79
C ALA A 53 -14.23 17.97 -2.52
N GLY A 54 -13.02 17.80 -3.06
CA GLY A 54 -12.28 18.87 -3.72
C GLY A 54 -11.85 19.99 -2.75
N ASP A 55 -11.57 21.17 -3.30
CA ASP A 55 -11.22 22.38 -2.53
C ASP A 55 -12.46 23.24 -2.20
N ASP A 56 -13.65 22.78 -2.59
CA ASP A 56 -14.90 23.50 -2.39
C ASP A 56 -15.39 23.37 -0.95
N LYS A 57 -16.17 24.38 -0.51
CA LYS A 57 -16.79 24.34 0.81
C LYS A 57 -17.87 23.26 0.83
N LEU A 58 -17.63 22.23 1.63
CA LEU A 58 -18.55 21.12 1.82
C LEU A 58 -19.82 21.55 2.57
N SER A 59 -20.89 20.77 2.40
CA SER A 59 -22.04 20.86 3.30
C SER A 59 -21.64 20.34 4.69
N LEU A 60 -22.33 20.78 5.74
CA LEU A 60 -22.07 20.32 7.11
C LEU A 60 -22.15 18.79 7.22
N GLU A 61 -23.09 18.16 6.50
CA GLU A 61 -23.24 16.71 6.47
C GLU A 61 -22.04 16.01 5.83
N ALA A 62 -21.52 16.56 4.71
CA ALA A 62 -20.35 16.01 4.05
C ALA A 62 -19.05 16.21 4.86
N GLU A 63 -18.92 17.34 5.57
CA GLU A 63 -17.80 17.58 6.50
C GLU A 63 -17.81 16.55 7.64
N VAL A 64 -18.98 16.28 8.23
CA VAL A 64 -19.12 15.29 9.30
C VAL A 64 -18.79 13.88 8.79
N GLU A 65 -19.26 13.52 7.60
CA GLU A 65 -18.97 12.21 7.00
C GLU A 65 -17.48 12.04 6.68
N LEU A 66 -16.85 13.07 6.09
CA LEU A 66 -15.42 13.07 5.81
C LEU A 66 -14.61 12.93 7.12
N GLY A 67 -14.93 13.75 8.12
CA GLY A 67 -14.28 13.69 9.43
C GLY A 67 -14.43 12.31 10.11
N ALA A 68 -15.58 11.65 9.96
CA ALA A 68 -15.77 10.29 10.48
C ALA A 68 -14.88 9.26 9.76
N LYS A 69 -14.72 9.37 8.44
CA LYS A 69 -13.82 8.51 7.64
C LYS A 69 -12.36 8.73 8.04
N GLU A 70 -11.93 9.98 8.18
CA GLU A 70 -10.58 10.34 8.61
C GLU A 70 -10.27 9.83 10.02
N GLN A 71 -11.18 10.03 10.98
CA GLN A 71 -11.01 9.53 12.34
C GLN A 71 -10.92 8.00 12.40
N LYS A 72 -11.76 7.30 11.60
CA LYS A 72 -11.71 5.84 11.48
C LYS A 72 -10.36 5.39 10.91
N ALA A 73 -9.90 6.03 9.84
CA ALA A 73 -8.60 5.75 9.22
C ALA A 73 -7.45 5.96 10.22
N GLY A 74 -7.41 7.11 10.89
CA GLY A 74 -6.40 7.43 11.89
C GLY A 74 -6.33 6.42 13.03
N ARG A 75 -7.48 5.97 13.55
CA ARG A 75 -7.55 4.93 14.59
C ARG A 75 -6.96 3.60 14.11
N LEU A 76 -7.39 3.13 12.94
CA LEU A 76 -6.96 1.82 12.41
C LEU A 76 -5.47 1.82 12.02
N LEU A 77 -4.98 2.91 11.42
CA LEU A 77 -3.57 3.07 11.11
C LEU A 77 -2.71 3.12 12.38
N LYS A 78 -3.18 3.79 13.44
CA LYS A 78 -2.47 3.81 14.72
C LYS A 78 -2.40 2.41 15.33
N GLN A 79 -3.50 1.66 15.33
CA GLN A 79 -3.52 0.27 15.83
C GLN A 79 -2.56 -0.61 15.03
N TYR A 80 -2.64 -0.59 13.71
CA TYR A 80 -1.74 -1.33 12.82
C TYR A 80 -0.28 -0.93 13.04
N GLY A 81 0.00 0.38 13.12
CA GLY A 81 1.35 0.92 13.32
C GLY A 81 1.99 0.47 14.62
N VAL A 82 1.24 0.51 15.72
CA VAL A 82 1.72 0.02 17.03
C VAL A 82 1.99 -1.48 16.98
N ARG A 83 1.08 -2.26 16.40
CA ARG A 83 1.18 -3.73 16.41
C ARG A 83 2.27 -4.25 15.48
N TYR A 84 2.35 -3.74 14.26
CA TYR A 84 3.17 -4.32 13.20
C TYR A 84 4.40 -3.49 12.83
N ILE A 85 4.32 -2.16 12.88
CA ILE A 85 5.48 -1.33 12.49
C ILE A 85 6.44 -1.16 13.67
N ALA A 86 5.91 -0.85 14.85
CA ALA A 86 6.73 -0.69 16.07
C ALA A 86 6.84 -1.99 16.89
N GLY A 87 5.87 -2.89 16.78
CA GLY A 87 5.72 -4.04 17.68
C GLY A 87 6.40 -5.33 17.22
N LEU A 88 6.84 -5.44 15.96
CA LEU A 88 7.52 -6.65 15.46
C LEU A 88 9.00 -6.63 15.83
N SER A 89 9.52 -7.78 16.24
CA SER A 89 10.97 -7.99 16.34
C SER A 89 11.61 -7.96 14.96
N ASP A 90 12.92 -7.69 14.91
CA ASP A 90 13.67 -7.58 13.64
C ASP A 90 13.70 -8.89 12.84
N ASP A 91 13.55 -10.03 13.53
CA ASP A 91 13.55 -11.37 12.97
C ASP A 91 12.13 -11.89 12.62
N ASP A 92 11.08 -11.10 12.83
CA ASP A 92 9.72 -11.56 12.54
C ASP A 92 9.57 -11.86 11.02
N PRO A 93 9.13 -13.07 10.65
CA PRO A 93 9.01 -13.48 9.24
C PRO A 93 8.04 -12.59 8.44
N LEU A 94 7.10 -11.91 9.11
CA LEU A 94 6.17 -10.98 8.49
C LEU A 94 6.89 -9.79 7.85
N ARG A 95 8.06 -9.37 8.37
CA ARG A 95 8.87 -8.29 7.79
C ARG A 95 9.35 -8.61 6.37
N SER A 96 9.47 -9.89 6.03
CA SER A 96 9.83 -10.35 4.68
C SER A 96 8.61 -10.49 3.74
N ASN A 97 7.39 -10.30 4.25
CA ASN A 97 6.19 -10.41 3.44
C ASN A 97 6.00 -9.16 2.57
N PRO A 98 5.73 -9.30 1.25
CA PRO A 98 5.47 -8.16 0.37
C PRO A 98 4.34 -7.24 0.87
N VAL A 99 3.27 -7.81 1.43
CA VAL A 99 2.14 -7.03 1.97
C VAL A 99 2.59 -6.13 3.12
N TYR A 100 3.41 -6.65 4.03
CA TYR A 100 4.00 -5.87 5.11
C TYR A 100 4.85 -4.72 4.57
N PHE A 101 5.77 -5.03 3.65
CA PHE A 101 6.63 -4.02 3.05
C PHE A 101 5.83 -2.90 2.38
N PHE A 102 4.81 -3.24 1.60
CA PHE A 102 3.97 -2.24 0.94
C PHE A 102 3.19 -1.39 1.93
N MET A 103 2.63 -2.00 2.98
CA MET A 103 1.91 -1.28 4.01
C MET A 103 2.83 -0.34 4.81
N GLU A 104 4.03 -0.79 5.18
CA GLU A 104 5.05 0.05 5.83
C GLU A 104 5.42 1.26 4.97
N LYS A 105 5.63 1.07 3.66
CA LYS A 105 5.91 2.17 2.73
C LYS A 105 4.73 3.13 2.57
N ALA A 106 3.50 2.62 2.48
CA ALA A 106 2.31 3.46 2.37
C ALA A 106 2.11 4.31 3.64
N MET A 107 2.29 3.73 4.82
CA MET A 107 2.23 4.45 6.09
C MET A 107 3.34 5.48 6.24
N GLY A 108 4.56 5.16 5.82
CA GLY A 108 5.67 6.10 5.79
C GLY A 108 5.38 7.31 4.90
N LEU A 109 4.84 7.08 3.70
CA LEU A 109 4.42 8.15 2.79
C LEU A 109 3.27 8.97 3.36
N PHE A 110 2.27 8.33 3.95
CA PHE A 110 1.14 9.02 4.58
C PHE A 110 1.60 9.90 5.73
N LYS A 111 2.46 9.38 6.61
CA LYS A 111 3.05 10.14 7.71
C LYS A 111 3.83 11.35 7.18
N TYR A 112 4.70 11.14 6.19
CA TYR A 112 5.45 12.22 5.57
C TYR A 112 4.53 13.31 4.99
N ALA A 113 3.44 12.90 4.32
CA ALA A 113 2.48 13.83 3.74
C ALA A 113 1.62 14.55 4.78
N ALA A 114 1.39 13.94 5.95
CA ALA A 114 0.64 14.52 7.07
C ALA A 114 1.49 15.45 7.95
N ASP A 115 2.78 15.15 8.10
CA ASP A 115 3.72 15.93 8.91
C ASP A 115 4.13 17.26 8.22
N GLU A 116 4.13 17.30 6.88
CA GLU A 116 4.31 18.54 6.11
C GLU A 116 2.95 19.18 5.78
N GLU A 117 2.69 20.39 6.30
CA GLU A 117 1.44 21.13 6.05
C GLU A 117 1.09 21.15 4.55
N ASN A 118 -0.13 20.73 4.21
CA ASN A 118 -0.71 20.72 2.86
C ASN A 118 -0.11 19.73 1.84
N ASN A 119 0.65 18.71 2.25
CA ASN A 119 1.18 17.71 1.32
C ASN A 119 0.24 16.53 1.02
N ILE A 120 -0.77 16.25 1.87
CA ILE A 120 -1.74 15.18 1.60
C ILE A 120 -2.36 15.29 0.21
N PRO A 121 -2.88 16.45 -0.26
CA PRO A 121 -3.41 16.59 -1.61
C PRO A 121 -2.42 16.19 -2.72
N LYS A 122 -1.13 16.51 -2.54
CA LYS A 122 -0.06 16.18 -3.51
C LYS A 122 0.19 14.68 -3.62
N TYR A 123 0.15 13.96 -2.50
CA TYR A 123 0.43 12.52 -2.45
C TYR A 123 -0.84 11.66 -2.53
N ARG A 124 -2.04 12.25 -2.48
CA ARG A 124 -3.33 11.57 -2.42
C ARG A 124 -3.48 10.46 -3.46
N LYS A 125 -3.26 10.78 -4.74
CA LYS A 125 -3.39 9.82 -5.85
C LYS A 125 -2.38 8.67 -5.75
N GLU A 126 -1.16 8.97 -5.34
CA GLU A 126 -0.12 7.95 -5.14
C GLU A 126 -0.49 7.04 -3.96
N LEU A 127 -0.95 7.60 -2.84
CA LEU A 127 -1.40 6.86 -1.67
C LEU A 127 -2.56 5.93 -2.03
N ILE A 128 -3.60 6.42 -2.71
CA ILE A 128 -4.73 5.61 -3.17
C ILE A 128 -4.24 4.43 -4.03
N THR A 129 -3.35 4.70 -5.00
CA THR A 129 -2.79 3.66 -5.89
C THR A 129 -2.02 2.60 -5.10
N LYS A 130 -1.21 2.99 -4.10
CA LYS A 130 -0.49 2.03 -3.26
C LYS A 130 -1.44 1.20 -2.39
N LEU A 131 -2.51 1.79 -1.87
CA LEU A 131 -3.52 1.09 -1.06
C LEU A 131 -4.30 0.09 -1.90
N ASP A 132 -4.69 0.44 -3.12
CA ASP A 132 -5.30 -0.49 -4.07
C ASP A 132 -4.36 -1.67 -4.38
N GLN A 133 -3.07 -1.40 -4.57
CA GLN A 133 -2.07 -2.44 -4.76
C GLN A 133 -1.99 -3.36 -3.54
N ILE A 134 -1.92 -2.81 -2.32
CA ILE A 134 -1.88 -3.60 -1.08
C ILE A 134 -3.10 -4.52 -1.00
N LEU A 135 -4.30 -4.01 -1.22
CA LEU A 135 -5.55 -4.80 -1.17
C LEU A 135 -5.52 -5.94 -2.20
N MET A 136 -5.07 -5.67 -3.43
CA MET A 136 -4.88 -6.70 -4.46
C MET A 136 -3.85 -7.77 -4.03
N TYR A 137 -2.73 -7.37 -3.40
CA TYR A 137 -1.70 -8.31 -2.94
C TYR A 137 -2.19 -9.16 -1.77
N VAL A 138 -2.97 -8.58 -0.85
CA VAL A 138 -3.59 -9.31 0.25
C VAL A 138 -4.55 -10.37 -0.27
N GLU A 139 -5.37 -10.04 -1.26
CA GLU A 139 -6.28 -11.00 -1.90
C GLU A 139 -5.51 -12.14 -2.56
N LYS A 140 -4.45 -11.81 -3.31
CA LYS A 140 -3.59 -12.82 -3.98
C LYS A 140 -2.81 -13.71 -3.03
N ALA A 141 -2.40 -13.19 -1.86
CA ALA A 141 -1.68 -13.98 -0.87
C ALA A 141 -2.57 -15.07 -0.26
N GLY A 142 -3.88 -14.83 -0.16
CA GLY A 142 -4.79 -15.73 0.52
C GLY A 142 -4.52 -15.83 2.02
N VAL A 143 -5.17 -16.80 2.67
CA VAL A 143 -5.06 -17.06 4.11
C VAL A 143 -4.42 -18.42 4.31
N ALA A 144 -3.58 -18.53 5.35
CA ALA A 144 -2.87 -19.76 5.72
C ALA A 144 -3.74 -20.68 6.58
#